data_AF-A0A1S2KJM3-F1
#
_entry.id   AF-A0A1S2KJM3-F1
#
_cell.length_a   1.000
_cell.length_b   1.000
_cell.length_c   1.000
_cell.angle_alpha   90.00
_cell.angle_beta   90.00
_cell.angle_gamma   90.00
#
_symmetry.space_group_name_H-M   'P 1'
#
loop_
_entity.id
_entity.type
_entity.pdbx_description
1 polymer ?
#
loop_
_entity_poly.entity_id
_entity_poly.type
_entity_poly.pdbx_seq_one_letter_code
_entity_poly.pdbx_strand_id
1 'polypeptide(L)'
;MEECHMGAIQQPTPAMGPYIVEMRTESFYLTRTDADPACTAAPARYEAKVPAEDVPALLASFEQVMDHPWWEKWERPDEGAEPDTSWALPPSGDGPLPDTHWTVEAEGDAITIKGPWIVWYEPDRSIMTTELCYRDLAELREALNAVSA
;
A
#
# COMPACT_ATOMS: atom_id res chain seq x y z
N MET A 1 -24.79 17.87 -5.27
CA MET A 1 -23.45 18.48 -5.35
C MET A 1 -22.54 17.55 -4.62
N GLU A 2 -21.92 16.62 -5.35
CA GLU A 2 -20.82 15.82 -4.84
C GLU A 2 -19.62 16.74 -4.68
N GLU A 3 -19.30 17.11 -3.44
CA GLU A 3 -17.98 17.69 -3.16
C GLU A 3 -16.96 16.56 -3.29
N CYS A 4 -16.42 16.38 -4.50
CA CYS A 4 -15.12 15.73 -4.71
C CYS A 4 -14.08 16.48 -3.87
N HIS A 5 -13.85 16.02 -2.65
CA HIS A 5 -12.79 16.55 -1.81
C HIS A 5 -11.47 16.08 -2.39
N MET A 6 -10.74 17.02 -2.98
CA MET A 6 -9.35 16.85 -3.37
C MET A 6 -8.56 16.27 -2.20
N GLY A 7 -7.64 15.35 -2.51
CA GLY A 7 -6.96 14.53 -1.52
C GLY A 7 -6.42 15.30 -0.34
N ALA A 8 -7.06 15.12 0.82
CA ALA A 8 -6.53 15.62 2.07
C ALA A 8 -5.35 14.71 2.45
N ILE A 9 -4.14 15.30 2.46
CA ILE A 9 -3.03 14.70 3.20
C ILE A 9 -3.47 14.69 4.67
N GLN A 10 -3.68 13.49 5.20
CA GLN A 10 -3.92 13.36 6.62
C GLN A 10 -2.60 13.66 7.34
N GLN A 11 -2.65 14.47 8.41
CA GLN A 11 -1.43 14.78 9.15
C GLN A 11 -0.88 13.48 9.74
N PRO A 12 0.40 13.13 9.48
CA PRO A 12 0.97 11.92 10.03
C PRO A 12 0.99 12.00 11.55
N THR A 13 0.55 10.92 12.20
CA THR A 13 0.65 10.81 13.65
C THR A 13 2.01 10.21 14.03
N PRO A 14 2.51 10.40 15.26
CA PRO A 14 3.75 9.75 15.69
C PRO A 14 3.73 8.22 15.58
N ALA A 15 2.55 7.60 15.67
CA ALA A 15 2.38 6.15 15.55
C ALA A 15 2.61 5.63 14.13
N MET A 16 2.45 6.48 13.11
CA MET A 16 2.67 6.14 11.70
C MET A 16 4.15 6.11 11.30
N GLY A 17 5.06 6.48 12.22
CA GLY A 17 6.50 6.44 11.97
C GLY A 17 6.89 7.16 10.67
N PRO A 18 7.57 6.49 9.73
CA PRO A 18 8.01 7.09 8.47
C PRO A 18 6.90 7.16 7.40
N TYR A 19 5.65 6.79 7.71
CA TYR A 19 4.60 6.71 6.71
C TYR A 19 3.72 7.96 6.65
N ILE A 20 3.34 8.33 5.43
CA ILE A 20 2.42 9.41 5.09
C ILE A 20 1.30 8.81 4.24
N VAL A 21 0.06 9.20 4.55
CA VAL A 21 -1.14 8.82 3.80
C VAL A 21 -1.72 10.05 3.08
N GLU A 22 -1.94 9.91 1.77
CA GLU A 22 -2.65 10.89 0.97
C GLU A 22 -3.92 10.27 0.38
N MET A 23 -5.08 10.69 0.89
CA MET A 23 -6.37 10.14 0.49
C MET A 23 -6.74 10.53 -0.95
N ARG A 24 -7.36 9.62 -1.69
CA ARG A 24 -8.01 9.88 -2.98
C ARG A 24 -9.47 9.45 -2.92
N THR A 25 -10.18 9.62 -4.02
CA THR A 25 -11.60 9.27 -4.12
C THR A 25 -11.81 7.78 -3.84
N GLU A 26 -11.05 6.89 -4.49
CA GLU A 26 -11.27 5.43 -4.45
C GLU A 26 -10.04 4.65 -3.92
N SER A 27 -8.95 5.38 -3.68
CA SER A 27 -7.63 4.87 -3.31
C SER A 27 -6.95 5.81 -2.33
N PHE A 28 -5.74 5.49 -1.92
CA PHE A 28 -4.85 6.40 -1.21
C PHE A 28 -3.39 6.10 -1.59
N TYR A 29 -2.54 7.12 -1.54
CA TYR A 29 -1.10 6.90 -1.59
C TYR A 29 -0.58 6.63 -0.19
N LEU A 30 0.21 5.57 -0.05
CA LEU A 30 1.04 5.29 1.11
C LEU A 30 2.50 5.58 0.73
N THR A 31 3.10 6.54 1.40
CA THR A 31 4.50 6.91 1.17
C THR A 31 5.33 6.64 2.42
N ARG A 32 6.38 5.83 2.30
CA ARG A 32 7.45 5.72 3.29
C ARG A 32 8.51 6.79 3.01
N THR A 33 8.79 7.66 3.97
CA THR A 33 9.94 8.56 3.96
C THR A 33 11.19 7.84 4.45
N ASP A 34 12.37 8.34 4.06
CA ASP A 34 13.66 7.72 4.40
C ASP A 34 13.77 6.25 3.96
N ALA A 35 13.19 5.94 2.80
CA ALA A 35 13.27 4.63 2.19
C ALA A 35 14.69 4.35 1.67
N ASP A 36 15.19 3.15 1.98
CA ASP A 36 16.45 2.62 1.44
C ASP A 36 16.22 1.99 0.05
N PRO A 37 17.21 1.95 -0.86
CA PRO A 37 17.09 1.23 -2.13
C PRO A 37 16.67 -0.25 -2.00
N ALA A 38 16.98 -0.89 -0.88
CA ALA A 38 16.54 -2.25 -0.55
C ALA A 38 15.02 -2.33 -0.28
N CYS A 39 14.32 -1.20 -0.12
CA CYS A 39 12.88 -1.19 0.11
C CYS A 39 12.05 -1.61 -1.11
N THR A 40 12.67 -1.57 -2.29
CA THR A 40 12.08 -2.12 -3.51
C THR A 40 12.90 -3.30 -3.98
N ALA A 41 12.27 -4.46 -4.07
CA ALA A 41 12.86 -5.62 -4.73
C ALA A 41 12.81 -5.39 -6.26
N ALA A 42 13.67 -4.51 -6.79
CA ALA A 42 13.88 -4.46 -8.23
C ALA A 42 14.31 -5.87 -8.71
N PRO A 43 13.66 -6.47 -9.73
CA PRO A 43 12.80 -5.84 -10.74
C PRO A 43 11.27 -5.92 -10.49
N ALA A 44 10.81 -6.49 -9.38
CA ALA A 44 9.38 -6.68 -9.10
C ALA A 44 8.74 -5.39 -8.55
N ARG A 45 8.09 -4.62 -9.44
CA ARG A 45 7.31 -3.41 -9.06
C ARG A 45 6.05 -3.72 -8.23
N TYR A 46 5.77 -4.99 -7.95
CA TYR A 46 4.61 -5.47 -7.18
C TYR A 46 5.02 -5.98 -5.79
N GLU A 47 6.29 -5.79 -5.41
CA GLU A 47 6.87 -6.25 -4.16
C GLU A 47 7.50 -5.06 -3.42
N ALA A 48 7.07 -4.85 -2.17
CA ALA A 48 7.76 -3.97 -1.23
C ALA A 48 8.51 -4.83 -0.23
N LYS A 49 9.74 -4.44 0.09
CA LYS A 49 10.48 -4.99 1.22
C LYS A 49 10.65 -3.89 2.24
N VAL A 50 10.26 -4.10 3.49
CA VAL A 50 10.40 -3.07 4.52
C VAL A 50 10.92 -3.71 5.81
N PRO A 51 11.61 -2.98 6.70
CA PRO A 51 11.98 -3.50 8.00
C PRO A 51 10.77 -4.06 8.74
N ALA A 52 10.93 -5.17 9.43
CA ALA A 52 9.86 -5.80 10.21
C ALA A 52 9.35 -4.89 11.34
N GLU A 53 10.21 -3.99 11.83
CA GLU A 53 9.84 -2.96 12.82
C GLU A 53 8.82 -1.93 12.31
N ASP A 54 8.61 -1.84 10.98
CA ASP A 54 7.61 -0.94 10.40
C ASP A 54 6.17 -1.49 10.48
N VAL A 55 5.97 -2.76 10.84
CA VAL A 55 4.62 -3.36 10.88
C VAL A 55 3.64 -2.56 11.75
N PRO A 56 3.98 -2.13 12.99
CA PRO A 56 3.09 -1.27 13.78
C PRO A 56 2.78 0.08 13.11
N ALA A 57 3.76 0.67 12.42
CA ALA A 57 3.61 1.96 11.74
C ALA A 57 2.72 1.86 10.48
N LEU A 58 2.84 0.76 9.73
CA LEU A 58 1.93 0.42 8.64
C LEU A 58 0.49 0.25 9.14
N LEU A 59 0.30 -0.53 10.21
CA LEU A 59 -1.02 -0.75 10.81
C LEU A 59 -1.65 0.56 11.29
N ALA A 60 -0.87 1.43 11.97
CA ALA A 60 -1.34 2.75 12.40
C ALA A 60 -1.73 3.65 11.21
N SER A 61 -1.01 3.55 10.09
CA SER A 61 -1.34 4.29 8.86
C SER A 61 -2.67 3.80 8.26
N PHE A 62 -2.92 2.50 8.31
CA PHE A 62 -4.18 1.91 7.83
C PHE A 62 -5.35 2.24 8.75
N GLU A 63 -5.12 2.30 10.07
CA GLU A 63 -6.13 2.77 11.02
C GLU A 63 -6.58 4.20 10.70
N GLN A 64 -5.65 5.10 10.35
CA GLN A 64 -6.00 6.45 9.91
C GLN A 64 -6.89 6.46 8.64
N VAL A 65 -6.64 5.55 7.70
CA VAL A 65 -7.48 5.40 6.49
C VAL A 65 -8.87 4.88 6.86
N MET A 66 -8.96 3.86 7.72
CA MET A 66 -10.21 3.22 8.13
C MET A 66 -11.09 4.12 9.01
N ASP A 67 -10.48 5.02 9.80
CA ASP A 67 -11.20 6.02 10.59
C ASP A 67 -11.85 7.12 9.73
N HIS A 68 -11.51 7.20 8.44
CA HIS A 68 -12.09 8.17 7.53
C HIS A 68 -13.58 7.84 7.25
N PRO A 69 -14.53 8.78 7.43
CA PRO A 69 -15.98 8.51 7.33
C PRO A 69 -16.50 7.94 6.00
N TRP A 70 -15.67 7.93 4.95
CA TRP A 70 -16.02 7.44 3.62
C TRP A 70 -15.34 6.13 3.26
N TRP A 71 -14.54 5.56 4.16
CA TRP A 71 -13.88 4.28 4.01
C TRP A 71 -14.85 3.14 3.66
N GLU A 72 -15.93 2.99 4.44
CA GLU A 72 -16.90 1.87 4.28
C GLU A 72 -17.78 1.97 3.02
N LYS A 73 -17.64 3.03 2.21
CA LYS A 73 -18.45 3.20 0.99
C LYS A 73 -17.96 2.35 -0.18
N TRP A 74 -16.80 1.71 -0.05
CA TRP A 74 -16.16 0.95 -1.10
C TRP A 74 -16.34 -0.55 -0.84
N GLU A 75 -17.32 -1.15 -1.51
CA GLU A 75 -17.56 -2.59 -1.42
C GLU A 75 -16.34 -3.37 -1.95
N ARG A 76 -15.99 -4.47 -1.27
CA ARG A 76 -14.99 -5.42 -1.77
C ARG A 76 -15.53 -6.02 -3.09
N PRO A 77 -14.68 -6.22 -4.12
CA PRO A 77 -15.09 -7.00 -5.28
C PRO A 77 -15.54 -8.40 -4.84
N ASP A 78 -16.48 -9.00 -5.57
CA ASP A 78 -16.83 -10.42 -5.37
C ASP A 78 -15.57 -11.30 -5.45
N GLU A 79 -15.55 -12.42 -4.72
CA GLU A 79 -14.41 -13.37 -4.57
C GLU A 79 -13.88 -13.98 -5.89
N GLY A 80 -14.37 -13.55 -7.05
CA GLY A 80 -13.87 -13.95 -8.37
C GLY A 80 -13.73 -12.78 -9.36
N ALA A 81 -13.86 -11.54 -8.90
CA ALA A 81 -13.62 -10.37 -9.73
C ALA A 81 -12.11 -10.22 -9.96
N GLU A 82 -11.70 -10.20 -11.23
CA GLU A 82 -10.31 -9.90 -11.57
C GLU A 82 -9.96 -8.48 -11.09
N PRO A 83 -8.77 -8.25 -10.50
CA PRO A 83 -8.39 -6.91 -10.08
C PRO A 83 -8.39 -5.98 -11.29
N ASP A 84 -8.98 -4.80 -11.11
CA ASP A 84 -8.86 -3.74 -12.10
C ASP A 84 -7.38 -3.32 -12.20
N THR A 85 -6.72 -3.78 -13.26
CA THR A 85 -5.33 -3.48 -13.61
C THR A 85 -5.23 -2.42 -14.71
N SER A 86 -6.30 -1.67 -14.98
CA SER A 86 -6.27 -0.59 -15.98
C SER A 86 -5.30 0.55 -15.63
N TRP A 87 -4.97 0.69 -14.35
CA TRP A 87 -3.91 1.55 -13.80
C TRP A 87 -2.51 0.95 -13.94
N ALA A 88 -2.40 -0.36 -14.22
CA ALA A 88 -1.15 -1.02 -14.51
C ALA A 88 -0.69 -0.65 -15.93
N LEU A 89 0.63 -0.57 -16.12
CA LEU A 89 1.20 -0.16 -17.40
C LEU A 89 0.74 -1.09 -18.53
N PRO A 90 0.46 -0.56 -19.74
CA PRO A 90 0.00 -1.36 -20.86
C PRO A 90 1.01 -2.46 -21.21
N PRO A 91 0.55 -3.64 -21.67
CA PRO A 91 1.42 -4.77 -21.95
C PRO A 91 2.33 -4.47 -23.15
N SER A 92 3.52 -3.97 -22.86
CA SER A 92 4.72 -3.92 -23.72
C SER A 92 5.92 -3.36 -22.93
N GLY A 93 6.25 -3.97 -21.79
CA GLY A 93 7.44 -3.60 -21.00
C GLY A 93 7.60 -4.47 -19.74
N ASP A 94 8.48 -5.47 -19.83
CA ASP A 94 9.00 -6.40 -18.81
C ASP A 94 8.45 -6.33 -17.37
N GLY A 95 7.71 -7.37 -16.97
CA GLY A 95 7.41 -7.69 -15.55
C GLY A 95 6.35 -8.78 -15.39
N PRO A 96 6.33 -9.53 -14.27
CA PRO A 96 5.23 -10.43 -13.94
C PRO A 96 3.91 -9.64 -13.78
N LEU A 97 2.76 -10.30 -13.87
CA LEU A 97 1.49 -9.68 -13.49
C LEU A 97 1.47 -9.45 -11.97
N PRO A 98 0.79 -8.39 -11.48
CA PRO A 98 0.52 -8.24 -10.04
C PRO A 98 -0.23 -9.47 -9.50
N ASP A 99 0.09 -9.86 -8.27
CA ASP A 99 -0.72 -10.84 -7.55
C ASP A 99 -2.11 -10.25 -7.28
N THR A 100 -3.13 -11.09 -7.37
CA THR A 100 -4.53 -10.66 -7.10
C THR A 100 -4.85 -10.61 -5.61
N HIS A 101 -3.96 -11.15 -4.77
CA HIS A 101 -4.12 -11.29 -3.33
C HIS A 101 -2.89 -10.77 -2.58
N TRP A 102 -3.10 -10.37 -1.33
CA TRP A 102 -2.02 -9.90 -0.48
C TRP A 102 -1.27 -11.06 0.16
N THR A 103 0.04 -11.07 0.00
CA THR A 103 0.95 -11.96 0.70
C THR A 103 1.95 -11.15 1.49
N VAL A 104 2.10 -11.43 2.78
CA VAL A 104 3.12 -10.84 3.63
C VAL A 104 3.95 -11.96 4.23
N GLU A 105 5.26 -11.91 4.02
CA GLU A 105 6.21 -12.91 4.52
C GLU A 105 7.27 -12.22 5.39
N ALA A 106 7.60 -12.84 6.53
CA ALA A 106 8.69 -12.38 7.38
C ALA A 106 10.03 -12.98 6.92
N GLU A 107 11.04 -12.13 6.74
CA GLU A 107 12.38 -12.48 6.29
C GLU A 107 13.43 -11.85 7.22
N GLY A 108 13.62 -12.45 8.40
CA GLY A 108 14.60 -11.95 9.37
C GLY A 108 14.21 -10.59 9.96
N ASP A 109 14.95 -9.55 9.63
CA ASP A 109 14.71 -8.16 10.04
C ASP A 109 13.83 -7.36 9.06
N ALA A 110 13.33 -8.01 8.01
CA ALA A 110 12.45 -7.43 7.01
C ALA A 110 11.14 -8.22 6.86
N ILE A 111 10.14 -7.59 6.26
CA ILE A 111 8.97 -8.23 5.68
C ILE A 111 8.91 -7.94 4.18
N THR A 112 8.41 -8.93 3.44
CA THR A 112 8.13 -8.83 2.01
C THR A 112 6.63 -8.78 1.82
N ILE A 113 6.12 -7.73 1.16
CA ILE A 113 4.71 -7.51 0.88
C ILE A 113 4.49 -7.58 -0.63
N LYS A 114 3.64 -8.51 -1.08
CA LYS A 114 3.22 -8.70 -2.47
C LYS A 114 1.73 -8.54 -2.59
N GLY A 115 1.26 -7.99 -3.71
CA GLY A 115 -0.18 -7.83 -3.94
C GLY A 115 -0.53 -6.97 -5.15
N PRO A 116 -1.80 -6.57 -5.27
CA PRO A 116 -2.35 -5.81 -6.38
C PRO A 116 -1.99 -4.31 -6.30
N TRP A 117 -0.70 -4.00 -6.23
CA TRP A 117 -0.19 -2.63 -6.12
C TRP A 117 1.04 -2.38 -6.98
N ILE A 118 1.39 -1.12 -7.22
CA ILE A 118 2.67 -0.75 -7.82
C ILE A 118 3.46 0.02 -6.78
N VAL A 119 4.71 -0.39 -6.60
CA VAL A 119 5.67 0.25 -5.70
C VAL A 119 6.65 1.06 -6.53
N TRP A 120 6.69 2.36 -6.26
CA TRP A 120 7.63 3.29 -6.87
C TRP A 120 8.68 3.70 -5.85
N TYR A 121 9.95 3.73 -6.26
CA TYR A 121 11.05 4.26 -5.46
C TYR A 121 11.68 5.44 -6.19
N GLU A 122 11.76 6.58 -5.50
CA GLU A 122 12.42 7.79 -5.97
C GLU A 122 13.75 7.96 -5.22
N PRO A 123 14.88 7.50 -5.78
CA PRO A 123 16.17 7.48 -5.07
C PRO A 123 16.66 8.86 -4.67
N ASP A 124 16.39 9.88 -5.48
CA ASP A 124 16.81 11.26 -5.21
C ASP A 124 16.10 11.90 -4.00
N ARG A 125 14.97 11.30 -3.59
CA ARG A 125 14.12 11.78 -2.49
C ARG A 125 14.09 10.79 -1.33
N SER A 126 14.69 9.61 -1.48
CA SER A 126 14.62 8.51 -0.52
C SER A 126 13.18 8.22 -0.09
N ILE A 127 12.28 8.12 -1.07
CA ILE A 127 10.87 7.77 -0.80
C ILE A 127 10.46 6.54 -1.58
N MET A 128 9.68 5.69 -0.91
CA MET A 128 8.94 4.59 -1.53
C MET A 128 7.46 4.95 -1.43
N THR A 129 6.75 4.96 -2.56
CA THR A 129 5.33 5.25 -2.62
C THR A 129 4.58 4.16 -3.34
N THR A 130 3.33 3.94 -2.94
CA THR A 130 2.41 2.99 -3.57
C THR A 130 0.98 3.49 -3.47
N GLU A 131 0.15 3.12 -4.43
CA GLU A 131 -1.28 3.43 -4.44
C GLU A 131 -2.06 2.17 -4.08
N LEU A 132 -2.94 2.32 -3.08
CA LEU A 132 -3.75 1.25 -2.54
C LEU A 132 -5.22 1.59 -2.74
N CYS A 133 -5.98 0.68 -3.35
CA CYS A 133 -7.43 0.83 -3.41
C CYS A 133 -8.01 0.61 -2.01
N TYR A 134 -9.05 1.38 -1.64
CA TYR A 134 -9.67 1.20 -0.33
C TYR A 134 -10.20 -0.22 -0.17
N ARG A 135 -10.86 -0.78 -1.19
CA ARG A 135 -11.44 -2.13 -1.16
C ARG A 135 -10.47 -3.26 -0.74
N ASP A 136 -9.17 -3.07 -0.91
CA ASP A 136 -8.14 -4.10 -0.72
C ASP A 136 -7.42 -4.00 0.65
N LEU A 137 -7.66 -2.93 1.44
CA LEU A 137 -6.92 -2.69 2.69
C LEU A 137 -7.18 -3.73 3.78
N ALA A 138 -8.40 -4.27 3.84
CA ALA A 138 -8.78 -5.21 4.88
C ALA A 138 -7.95 -6.50 4.80
N GLU A 139 -7.78 -7.04 3.59
CA GLU A 139 -6.96 -8.23 3.33
C GLU A 139 -5.48 -7.97 3.62
N LEU A 140 -4.95 -6.81 3.20
CA LEU A 140 -3.58 -6.41 3.52
C LEU A 140 -3.34 -6.29 5.03
N ARG A 141 -4.29 -5.67 5.76
CA ARG A 141 -4.22 -5.56 7.22
C ARG A 141 -4.22 -6.93 7.90
N GLU A 142 -5.06 -7.85 7.44
CA GLU A 142 -5.07 -9.24 7.94
C GLU A 142 -3.72 -9.93 7.71
N ALA A 143 -3.14 -9.78 6.52
CA ALA A 143 -1.83 -10.34 6.18
C ALA A 143 -0.69 -9.75 7.04
N LEU A 144 -0.70 -8.43 7.31
CA LEU A 144 0.27 -7.80 8.22
C LEU A 144 0.12 -8.29 9.66
N ASN A 145 -1.11 -8.44 10.15
CA ASN A 145 -1.35 -8.97 11.51
C ASN A 145 -0.82 -10.40 11.66
N ALA A 146 -0.90 -11.22 10.61
CA ALA A 146 -0.42 -12.60 10.64
C ALA A 146 1.10 -12.72 10.82
N VAL A 147 1.87 -11.72 10.36
CA VAL A 147 3.34 -11.68 10.55
C VAL A 147 3.78 -10.90 11.79
N SER A 148 2.85 -10.20 12.46
CA SER A 148 3.10 -9.46 13.69
C SER A 148 2.98 -10.32 14.96
N ALA A 149 2.48 -11.56 14.84
CA ALA A 149 2.18 -12.48 15.95
C ALA A 149 3.35 -13.42 16.26
#